data_AF-A0A7H8R3A1-F1
#
_entry.id   AF-A0A7H8R3A1-F1
#
_cell.length_a   1.000
_cell.length_b   1.000
_cell.length_c   1.000
_cell.angle_alpha   90.00
_cell.angle_beta   90.00
_cell.angle_gamma   90.00
#
_symmetry.space_group_name_H-M   'P 1'
#
loop_
_entity.id
_entity.type
_entity.pdbx_description
1 polymer ?
#
loop_
_entity_poly.entity_id
_entity_poly.type
_entity_poly.pdbx_seq_one_letter_code
_entity_poly.pdbx_strand_id
1 'polypeptide(L)'
;MPGRGSDPVSTNGSKKRAAADETLEGNSSSPRRSKRTRQSANTASLADADALENDEPKKRTKRVAAKGTAVGSNTSTDVKVEQEGSSLVKAQTTRVTEDTGDAVKISVKKEIEIEEEEIQPKKATKKRASKEEKAAEMEPLAARTKGLQMFIGAHVSAAKGVQNSVINSVHIGGNAFALFLKSQRKWDNPPLQDEHREQFQKFCLEQQYDAAKYILPHGSYLVNLAQGDKAKAKQAYDSFVDDLKRCEQLGIRLYNFHPGAVIQSTLESATSRLAQALTKALSVTSTVTPVLETMCGHGTTIGGPLSEIGAVISQIPKEYHSRIGVCVDTCHSFAYGYDLISTEGFKAFMQEFDDKIGLQFLRALHLNDSKAPRGSKRDLHANIGTGFLGLRAFHNVMNEERFQGLPMILETPIDRPNPVLANMSQVKETPEEEDQDSEQESDSIKKKQKKTPKKKPSSSSKAPPTVEDKTVWAREIKLLESLIGMDLESPEFRSLEAQLSEVGRAEREKHQGFYEKRLETEAKKKKKELEKGQKSLADMFQAKKGTK
;
A
#
# COMPACT_ATOMS: atom_id res chain seq x y z
N MET A 1 -8.54 -6.03 -60.71
CA MET A 1 -7.83 -5.74 -61.98
C MET A 1 -6.75 -4.69 -61.72
N PRO A 2 -5.56 -4.76 -62.34
CA PRO A 2 -4.40 -3.89 -62.03
C PRO A 2 -4.00 -2.89 -63.14
N GLY A 3 -3.18 -1.89 -62.80
CA GLY A 3 -2.49 -0.92 -63.68
C GLY A 3 -2.07 0.31 -62.84
N ARG A 4 -0.81 0.80 -62.78
CA ARG A 4 0.12 1.31 -63.83
C ARG A 4 -0.45 2.54 -64.58
N GLY A 5 0.18 3.72 -64.59
CA GLY A 5 1.40 4.18 -63.89
C GLY A 5 1.91 5.58 -64.37
N SER A 6 3.20 5.86 -64.13
CA SER A 6 4.09 6.87 -64.78
C SER A 6 3.88 8.39 -64.65
N ASP A 7 4.78 9.03 -63.87
CA ASP A 7 5.48 10.32 -64.11
C ASP A 7 6.17 10.37 -65.51
N PRO A 8 6.66 11.53 -66.08
CA PRO A 8 7.41 12.60 -65.38
C PRO A 8 7.48 14.06 -65.94
N VAL A 9 8.10 14.98 -65.16
CA VAL A 9 8.94 16.15 -65.59
C VAL A 9 8.24 17.31 -66.36
N SER A 10 8.41 18.63 -66.10
CA SER A 10 9.33 19.43 -65.26
C SER A 10 8.62 20.77 -64.79
N THR A 11 9.17 21.99 -64.56
CA THR A 11 10.48 22.65 -64.85
C THR A 11 10.77 23.87 -63.94
N ASN A 12 12.05 24.08 -63.61
CA ASN A 12 12.83 25.33 -63.38
C ASN A 12 12.30 26.60 -62.66
N GLY A 13 13.18 27.18 -61.80
CA GLY A 13 13.09 28.58 -61.33
C GLY A 13 13.86 28.91 -60.03
N SER A 14 15.17 28.64 -59.90
CA SER A 14 16.26 29.66 -59.95
C SER A 14 16.07 30.90 -59.05
N LYS A 15 16.98 31.31 -58.13
CA LYS A 15 18.47 31.27 -58.03
C LYS A 15 18.91 31.30 -56.53
N LYS A 16 20.00 30.65 -56.08
CA LYS A 16 21.43 31.11 -55.99
C LYS A 16 21.63 32.47 -55.27
N ARG A 17 22.70 32.74 -54.50
CA ARG A 17 23.78 31.95 -53.82
C ARG A 17 24.67 32.98 -53.09
N ALA A 18 25.29 32.63 -51.95
CA ALA A 18 26.59 33.19 -51.55
C ALA A 18 27.25 32.30 -50.47
N ALA A 19 28.57 32.17 -50.53
CA ALA A 19 29.45 31.74 -49.45
C ALA A 19 30.76 32.51 -49.63
N ALA A 20 31.42 32.84 -48.53
CA ALA A 20 32.77 33.41 -48.52
C ALA A 20 33.53 32.80 -47.33
N ASP A 21 34.82 32.58 -47.54
CA ASP A 21 35.80 32.11 -46.57
C ASP A 21 36.87 33.20 -46.49
N GLU A 22 37.34 33.51 -45.28
CA GLU A 22 38.61 34.21 -45.11
C GLU A 22 39.18 33.94 -43.71
N THR A 23 40.50 33.79 -43.65
CA THR A 23 41.27 33.49 -42.44
C THR A 23 42.18 34.66 -42.10
N LEU A 24 42.59 34.78 -40.83
CA LEU A 24 44.00 34.89 -40.40
C LEU A 24 44.10 35.19 -38.89
N GLU A 25 45.19 34.68 -38.30
CA GLU A 25 46.00 35.15 -37.14
C GLU A 25 45.35 35.91 -35.95
N GLY A 26 45.75 35.68 -34.68
CA GLY A 26 46.72 34.72 -34.14
C GLY A 26 47.69 35.35 -33.13
N ASN A 27 47.55 35.06 -31.83
CA ASN A 27 48.70 35.11 -30.93
C ASN A 27 48.56 34.28 -29.64
N SER A 28 49.74 33.92 -29.14
CA SER A 28 50.15 33.38 -27.84
C SER A 28 49.42 33.95 -26.59
N SER A 29 49.47 33.32 -25.40
CA SER A 29 50.59 32.51 -24.87
C SER A 29 50.24 31.52 -23.74
N SER A 30 51.08 30.50 -23.61
CA SER A 30 51.40 29.81 -22.36
C SER A 30 52.93 29.73 -22.30
N PRO A 31 53.61 29.94 -21.15
CA PRO A 31 53.85 28.80 -20.26
C PRO A 31 54.09 29.11 -18.76
N ARG A 32 53.97 28.09 -17.89
CA ARG A 32 55.09 27.68 -16.99
C ARG A 32 54.87 26.32 -16.30
N ARG A 33 55.97 25.74 -15.79
CA ARG A 33 56.12 24.34 -15.36
C ARG A 33 57.11 24.23 -14.19
N SER A 34 56.71 23.55 -13.11
CA SER A 34 57.59 23.00 -12.07
C SER A 34 56.87 21.85 -11.35
N LYS A 35 57.25 20.59 -11.57
CA LYS A 35 58.16 19.76 -10.74
C LYS A 35 57.60 19.43 -9.32
N ARG A 36 57.74 18.24 -8.71
CA ARG A 36 58.12 16.83 -9.04
C ARG A 36 58.37 16.12 -7.67
N THR A 37 58.35 14.77 -7.60
CA THR A 37 58.83 13.90 -6.47
C THR A 37 57.80 13.73 -5.35
N ARG A 38 57.53 12.56 -4.75
CA ARG A 38 57.88 11.12 -4.97
C ARG A 38 56.54 10.33 -4.82
N GLN A 39 56.22 9.19 -5.44
CA GLN A 39 56.94 7.98 -5.87
C GLN A 39 57.37 7.04 -4.72
N SER A 40 56.58 5.99 -4.50
CA SER A 40 57.06 4.64 -4.20
C SER A 40 56.16 3.64 -4.93
N ALA A 41 56.71 2.48 -5.29
CA ALA A 41 56.03 1.38 -5.95
C ALA A 41 56.75 0.08 -5.56
N ASN A 42 56.13 -1.07 -5.81
CA ASN A 42 56.88 -2.28 -6.10
C ASN A 42 56.11 -3.17 -7.08
N THR A 43 56.74 -3.47 -8.21
CA THR A 43 56.45 -4.61 -9.09
C THR A 43 56.90 -5.91 -8.40
N ALA A 44 56.56 -7.13 -8.82
CA ALA A 44 56.87 -7.80 -10.10
C ALA A 44 56.35 -9.27 -10.01
N SER A 45 56.21 -10.10 -11.04
CA SER A 45 56.21 -9.95 -12.52
C SER A 45 55.86 -11.29 -13.20
N LEU A 46 55.23 -11.23 -14.39
CA LEU A 46 55.39 -12.11 -15.57
C LEU A 46 55.40 -13.65 -15.44
N ALA A 47 54.49 -14.33 -16.16
CA ALA A 47 54.81 -15.34 -17.20
C ALA A 47 53.56 -15.74 -17.99
N ASP A 48 53.72 -16.09 -19.27
CA ASP A 48 52.68 -16.52 -20.22
C ASP A 48 52.57 -18.06 -20.35
N ALA A 49 51.43 -18.58 -20.82
CA ALA A 49 51.31 -19.69 -21.79
C ALA A 49 49.85 -20.17 -21.99
N ASP A 50 49.52 -20.65 -23.20
CA ASP A 50 48.29 -21.38 -23.53
C ASP A 50 48.27 -22.84 -23.00
N ALA A 51 47.08 -23.40 -22.78
CA ALA A 51 46.66 -24.72 -23.30
C ALA A 51 45.20 -25.07 -22.95
N LEU A 52 44.60 -25.96 -23.76
CA LEU A 52 43.32 -26.62 -23.51
C LEU A 52 43.53 -27.95 -22.76
N GLU A 53 42.58 -28.36 -21.91
CA GLU A 53 41.72 -29.56 -22.11
C GLU A 53 40.90 -29.92 -20.85
N ASN A 54 39.95 -30.85 -20.99
CA ASN A 54 39.10 -31.38 -19.91
C ASN A 54 39.82 -32.52 -19.15
N ASP A 55 39.51 -32.74 -17.87
CA ASP A 55 38.75 -33.92 -17.40
C ASP A 55 38.46 -33.86 -15.88
N GLU A 56 37.44 -34.58 -15.43
CA GLU A 56 37.05 -34.77 -14.02
C GLU A 56 36.70 -36.25 -13.77
N PRO A 57 36.61 -36.77 -12.52
CA PRO A 57 37.44 -36.53 -11.34
C PRO A 57 37.92 -37.86 -10.70
N LYS A 58 38.97 -37.87 -9.86
CA LYS A 58 39.35 -39.08 -9.07
C LYS A 58 39.56 -38.84 -7.56
N LYS A 59 39.06 -39.81 -6.78
CA LYS A 59 38.82 -39.78 -5.32
C LYS A 59 40.07 -40.09 -4.48
N ARG A 60 40.11 -39.54 -3.26
CA ARG A 60 40.90 -40.03 -2.10
C ARG A 60 40.15 -39.68 -0.80
N THR A 61 39.43 -40.59 -0.12
CA THR A 61 39.89 -41.60 0.88
C THR A 61 40.85 -41.01 1.94
N LYS A 62 40.73 -41.19 3.27
CA LYS A 62 39.82 -41.85 4.26
C LYS A 62 39.88 -40.93 5.52
N ARG A 63 39.10 -40.99 6.62
CA ARG A 63 38.72 -42.10 7.53
C ARG A 63 37.74 -41.48 8.57
N VAL A 64 36.48 -41.89 8.71
CA VAL A 64 35.95 -43.01 9.52
C VAL A 64 36.25 -42.94 11.04
N ALA A 65 35.18 -42.70 11.81
CA ALA A 65 34.89 -43.31 13.12
C ALA A 65 33.39 -43.70 13.12
N ALA A 66 32.99 -44.82 13.72
CA ALA A 66 31.66 -45.40 13.47
C ALA A 66 31.12 -46.36 14.56
N LYS A 67 29.78 -46.44 14.63
CA LYS A 67 28.85 -47.50 15.10
C LYS A 67 27.43 -46.96 14.75
N GLY A 68 26.46 -47.65 14.16
CA GLY A 68 26.16 -49.08 14.04
C GLY A 68 25.02 -49.45 15.01
N THR A 69 24.00 -50.28 14.71
CA THR A 69 23.61 -51.14 13.56
C THR A 69 22.18 -51.71 13.86
N ALA A 70 21.28 -52.12 12.96
CA ALA A 70 21.21 -52.13 11.48
C ALA A 70 19.74 -52.37 10.98
N VAL A 71 19.56 -52.40 9.64
CA VAL A 71 18.62 -53.17 8.76
C VAL A 71 17.62 -54.15 9.42
N GLY A 72 16.36 -54.34 8.94
CA GLY A 72 15.62 -53.73 7.81
C GLY A 72 14.73 -54.73 7.02
N SER A 73 13.85 -54.21 6.13
CA SER A 73 12.94 -54.97 5.20
C SER A 73 11.77 -55.74 5.87
N ASN A 74 10.68 -56.20 5.22
CA ASN A 74 10.18 -56.04 3.84
C ASN A 74 8.66 -56.37 3.76
N THR A 75 7.91 -55.83 2.76
CA THR A 75 6.63 -56.38 2.19
C THR A 75 5.43 -56.67 3.14
N SER A 76 4.16 -56.85 2.72
CA SER A 76 3.28 -56.34 1.63
C SER A 76 1.83 -56.86 1.91
N THR A 77 0.84 -56.60 1.04
CA THR A 77 -0.48 -57.31 0.92
C THR A 77 -1.48 -57.25 2.11
N ASP A 78 -2.81 -57.20 1.95
CA ASP A 78 -3.67 -56.69 0.85
C ASP A 78 -5.16 -56.54 1.27
N VAL A 79 -5.99 -55.99 0.35
CA VAL A 79 -7.46 -56.18 0.17
C VAL A 79 -8.51 -55.54 1.13
N LYS A 80 -9.55 -54.98 0.48
CA LYS A 80 -10.82 -54.40 0.97
C LYS A 80 -11.85 -55.41 1.53
N VAL A 81 -12.79 -54.92 2.36
CA VAL A 81 -14.30 -54.92 2.23
C VAL A 81 -14.77 -53.68 3.06
N GLU A 82 -15.63 -52.72 2.66
CA GLU A 82 -17.10 -52.72 2.40
C GLU A 82 -17.92 -53.28 3.62
N GLN A 83 -19.09 -52.78 4.08
CA GLN A 83 -20.07 -51.76 3.62
C GLN A 83 -20.99 -51.32 4.82
N GLU A 84 -21.57 -50.10 4.81
CA GLU A 84 -22.75 -49.63 5.62
C GLU A 84 -22.70 -49.75 7.19
N GLY A 85 -23.62 -49.21 8.01
CA GLY A 85 -24.72 -48.26 7.81
C GLY A 85 -25.60 -48.04 9.08
N SER A 86 -26.19 -46.84 9.23
CA SER A 86 -27.34 -46.48 10.11
C SER A 86 -27.30 -46.57 11.66
N SER A 87 -27.22 -45.40 12.31
CA SER A 87 -28.22 -44.76 13.23
C SER A 87 -28.75 -45.38 14.56
N LEU A 88 -29.04 -44.45 15.50
CA LEU A 88 -30.05 -44.42 16.59
C LEU A 88 -29.66 -44.68 18.07
N VAL A 89 -29.71 -43.58 18.84
CA VAL A 89 -30.42 -43.35 20.13
C VAL A 89 -30.33 -44.37 21.28
N LYS A 90 -29.96 -43.86 22.47
CA LYS A 90 -30.50 -44.32 23.76
C LYS A 90 -30.70 -43.15 24.74
N ALA A 91 -31.64 -43.32 25.66
CA ALA A 91 -32.00 -42.37 26.73
C ALA A 91 -32.26 -43.15 28.04
N GLN A 92 -32.76 -42.46 29.08
CA GLN A 92 -33.10 -42.97 30.43
C GLN A 92 -31.91 -43.32 31.35
N THR A 93 -32.01 -43.32 32.69
CA THR A 93 -32.88 -42.60 33.67
C THR A 93 -32.20 -42.70 35.06
N THR A 94 -32.54 -41.81 36.00
CA THR A 94 -32.08 -41.78 37.39
C THR A 94 -32.41 -43.04 38.23
N ARG A 95 -31.63 -43.26 39.31
CA ARG A 95 -32.04 -44.04 40.48
C ARG A 95 -31.34 -43.50 41.75
N VAL A 96 -31.97 -43.67 42.92
CA VAL A 96 -31.56 -43.12 44.22
C VAL A 96 -31.82 -44.15 45.33
N THR A 97 -30.88 -44.26 46.27
CA THR A 97 -30.97 -44.71 47.69
C THR A 97 -29.66 -44.24 48.34
N GLU A 98 -29.59 -43.32 49.31
CA GLU A 98 -30.08 -43.39 50.70
C GLU A 98 -29.31 -44.36 51.60
N ASP A 99 -28.67 -43.83 52.66
CA ASP A 99 -28.81 -44.29 54.05
C ASP A 99 -28.43 -43.15 55.05
N THR A 100 -28.78 -43.35 56.32
CA THR A 100 -28.50 -42.64 57.60
C THR A 100 -27.09 -42.03 57.80
N GLY A 101 -26.80 -41.14 58.77
CA GLY A 101 -27.59 -40.56 59.89
C GLY A 101 -26.91 -40.80 61.27
N ASP A 102 -26.91 -39.89 62.25
CA ASP A 102 -27.33 -38.47 62.31
C ASP A 102 -26.70 -37.73 63.54
N ALA A 103 -26.79 -36.40 63.54
CA ALA A 103 -26.77 -35.41 64.65
C ALA A 103 -25.81 -35.52 65.88
N VAL A 104 -25.07 -34.42 66.13
CA VAL A 104 -24.99 -33.72 67.44
C VAL A 104 -24.54 -32.26 67.22
N LYS A 105 -25.03 -31.31 68.04
CA LYS A 105 -24.58 -29.90 68.06
C LYS A 105 -23.70 -29.63 69.28
N ILE A 106 -22.51 -29.07 69.10
CA ILE A 106 -21.86 -28.18 70.08
C ILE A 106 -21.26 -26.98 69.32
N SER A 107 -21.32 -25.80 69.93
CA SER A 107 -20.75 -24.56 69.41
C SER A 107 -19.85 -23.90 70.46
N VAL A 108 -18.77 -23.24 70.02
CA VAL A 108 -18.27 -21.99 70.60
C VAL A 108 -17.16 -21.37 69.73
N LYS A 109 -17.15 -20.03 69.77
CA LYS A 109 -16.16 -19.00 69.36
C LYS A 109 -14.67 -19.42 69.43
N LYS A 110 -13.72 -18.73 68.79
CA LYS A 110 -13.67 -17.76 67.66
C LYS A 110 -12.22 -17.28 67.57
N GLU A 111 -11.58 -17.35 66.40
CA GLU A 111 -10.52 -16.38 66.05
C GLU A 111 -10.50 -16.14 64.54
N ILE A 112 -9.71 -15.17 64.07
CA ILE A 112 -9.84 -14.55 62.74
C ILE A 112 -8.50 -14.55 62.01
N GLU A 113 -8.51 -15.04 60.77
CA GLU A 113 -7.59 -14.57 59.73
C GLU A 113 -8.39 -14.33 58.44
N ILE A 114 -7.95 -13.36 57.62
CA ILE A 114 -8.67 -12.86 56.45
C ILE A 114 -7.71 -12.88 55.27
N GLU A 115 -8.03 -13.65 54.23
CA GLU A 115 -7.53 -13.42 52.87
C GLU A 115 -8.74 -13.22 51.95
N GLU A 116 -8.77 -12.11 51.21
CA GLU A 116 -9.85 -11.74 50.30
C GLU A 116 -9.53 -12.23 48.89
N GLU A 117 -10.11 -13.35 48.43
CA GLU A 117 -10.05 -13.72 47.02
C GLU A 117 -10.98 -12.84 46.17
N GLU A 118 -10.39 -12.02 45.29
CA GLU A 118 -11.07 -11.11 44.39
C GLU A 118 -11.87 -11.87 43.30
N ILE A 119 -13.19 -11.96 43.45
CA ILE A 119 -14.07 -12.65 42.48
C ILE A 119 -14.19 -11.82 41.17
N GLN A 120 -13.28 -12.06 40.23
CA GLN A 120 -13.33 -11.42 38.91
C GLN A 120 -14.49 -11.96 38.04
N PRO A 121 -15.29 -11.09 37.40
CA PRO A 121 -16.45 -11.51 36.60
C PRO A 121 -16.01 -12.21 35.30
N LYS A 122 -16.55 -13.42 35.08
CA LYS A 122 -16.24 -14.24 33.90
C LYS A 122 -16.68 -13.54 32.61
N LYS A 123 -15.70 -13.18 31.76
CA LYS A 123 -15.94 -12.60 30.43
C LYS A 123 -16.76 -13.56 29.56
N ALA A 124 -17.84 -13.07 28.98
CA ALA A 124 -18.67 -13.84 28.05
C ALA A 124 -17.85 -14.31 26.84
N THR A 125 -17.65 -15.62 26.70
CA THR A 125 -16.98 -16.22 25.56
C THR A 125 -17.85 -16.14 24.32
N LYS A 126 -17.40 -15.42 23.28
CA LYS A 126 -18.07 -15.42 21.97
C LYS A 126 -18.21 -16.86 21.47
N LYS A 127 -19.46 -17.27 21.16
CA LYS A 127 -19.77 -18.59 20.59
C LYS A 127 -18.96 -18.78 19.30
N ARG A 128 -18.24 -19.90 19.20
CA ARG A 128 -17.38 -20.21 18.05
C ARG A 128 -18.27 -20.67 16.90
N ALA A 129 -18.22 -19.99 15.76
CA ALA A 129 -19.09 -20.28 14.61
C ALA A 129 -19.03 -21.77 14.19
N SER A 130 -20.17 -22.32 13.80
CA SER A 130 -20.40 -23.72 13.44
C SER A 130 -19.61 -24.14 12.20
N LYS A 131 -19.65 -25.43 11.86
CA LYS A 131 -19.01 -25.94 10.63
C LYS A 131 -19.78 -25.47 9.38
N GLU A 132 -21.11 -25.40 9.44
CA GLU A 132 -21.93 -24.88 8.34
C GLU A 132 -21.91 -23.35 8.25
N GLU A 133 -21.92 -22.61 9.37
CA GLU A 133 -21.76 -21.14 9.37
C GLU A 133 -20.45 -20.75 8.68
N LYS A 134 -19.36 -21.49 8.94
CA LYS A 134 -18.07 -21.29 8.26
C LYS A 134 -18.05 -21.76 6.81
N ALA A 135 -18.88 -22.74 6.42
CA ALA A 135 -19.01 -23.12 5.02
C ALA A 135 -19.75 -22.03 4.24
N ALA A 136 -20.80 -21.44 4.82
CA ALA A 136 -21.50 -20.30 4.27
C ALA A 136 -20.63 -19.02 4.23
N GLU A 137 -19.75 -18.78 5.22
CA GLU A 137 -18.72 -17.72 5.15
C GLU A 137 -17.66 -17.97 4.05
N MET A 138 -17.51 -19.22 3.56
CA MET A 138 -16.49 -19.62 2.58
C MET A 138 -16.99 -19.60 1.13
N GLU A 139 -18.30 -19.51 0.89
CA GLU A 139 -18.82 -19.24 -0.45
C GLU A 139 -18.36 -17.86 -0.96
N PRO A 140 -18.01 -17.69 -2.24
CA PRO A 140 -17.64 -16.39 -2.78
C PRO A 140 -18.82 -15.41 -2.83
N LEU A 141 -18.62 -14.21 -2.31
CA LEU A 141 -19.55 -13.07 -2.43
C LEU A 141 -19.78 -12.66 -3.89
N ALA A 142 -18.81 -12.96 -4.76
CA ALA A 142 -18.90 -12.85 -6.20
C ALA A 142 -18.02 -13.93 -6.86
N ALA A 143 -18.49 -14.52 -7.96
CA ALA A 143 -17.68 -15.42 -8.78
C ALA A 143 -16.57 -14.64 -9.52
N ARG A 144 -15.39 -15.23 -9.67
CA ARG A 144 -14.28 -14.64 -10.46
C ARG A 144 -14.58 -14.69 -11.95
N THR A 145 -14.53 -13.55 -12.64
CA THR A 145 -14.70 -13.53 -14.11
C THR A 145 -13.37 -13.88 -14.78
N LYS A 146 -13.14 -15.17 -15.02
CA LYS A 146 -11.93 -15.67 -15.68
C LYS A 146 -11.93 -15.28 -17.17
N GLY A 147 -10.75 -14.99 -17.72
CA GLY A 147 -10.58 -14.65 -19.14
C GLY A 147 -10.69 -13.16 -19.49
N LEU A 148 -11.01 -12.28 -18.54
CA LEU A 148 -10.83 -10.84 -18.71
C LEU A 148 -9.34 -10.50 -18.84
N GLN A 149 -9.05 -9.50 -19.67
CA GLN A 149 -7.70 -8.92 -19.80
C GLN A 149 -7.39 -7.90 -18.70
N MET A 150 -8.40 -7.42 -17.96
CA MET A 150 -8.26 -6.46 -16.87
C MET A 150 -8.28 -7.21 -15.54
N PHE A 151 -7.14 -7.28 -14.84
CA PHE A 151 -6.98 -8.13 -13.66
C PHE A 151 -7.32 -7.36 -12.38
N ILE A 152 -8.61 -7.15 -12.16
CA ILE A 152 -9.15 -6.39 -11.00
C ILE A 152 -9.09 -7.24 -9.72
N GLY A 153 -8.82 -6.61 -8.58
CA GLY A 153 -8.86 -7.20 -7.24
C GLY A 153 -8.84 -6.14 -6.15
N ALA A 154 -8.40 -6.50 -4.94
CA ALA A 154 -8.29 -5.56 -3.81
C ALA A 154 -7.07 -5.82 -2.93
N HIS A 155 -6.74 -4.88 -2.04
CA HIS A 155 -5.73 -5.08 -0.99
C HIS A 155 -6.29 -5.91 0.18
N VAL A 156 -6.34 -7.23 -0.02
CA VAL A 156 -6.95 -8.16 0.93
C VAL A 156 -6.09 -8.44 2.17
N SER A 157 -6.74 -8.88 3.24
CA SER A 157 -6.08 -9.19 4.52
C SER A 157 -5.29 -10.51 4.46
N ALA A 158 -4.01 -10.44 4.84
CA ALA A 158 -3.13 -11.59 5.10
C ALA A 158 -3.10 -11.98 6.60
N ALA A 159 -4.12 -11.60 7.38
CA ALA A 159 -4.18 -11.91 8.80
C ALA A 159 -4.09 -13.42 9.06
N LYS A 160 -3.30 -13.81 10.07
CA LYS A 160 -2.96 -15.19 10.46
C LYS A 160 -2.09 -15.97 9.45
N GLY A 161 -1.74 -15.40 8.29
CA GLY A 161 -0.86 -16.05 7.32
C GLY A 161 -1.08 -15.55 5.89
N VAL A 162 -0.01 -15.46 5.09
CA VAL A 162 -0.06 -14.95 3.71
C VAL A 162 -0.96 -15.80 2.82
N GLN A 163 -1.06 -17.11 3.04
CA GLN A 163 -1.95 -18.02 2.31
C GLN A 163 -3.43 -17.61 2.37
N ASN A 164 -3.86 -16.93 3.45
CA ASN A 164 -5.25 -16.48 3.60
C ASN A 164 -5.62 -15.34 2.62
N SER A 165 -4.62 -14.64 2.05
CA SER A 165 -4.86 -13.60 1.04
C SER A 165 -5.48 -14.18 -0.24
N VAL A 166 -5.00 -15.34 -0.70
CA VAL A 166 -5.53 -16.03 -1.90
C VAL A 166 -7.03 -16.32 -1.71
N ILE A 167 -7.39 -16.92 -0.57
CA ILE A 167 -8.77 -17.26 -0.23
C ILE A 167 -9.64 -16.00 -0.07
N ASN A 168 -9.12 -14.96 0.59
CA ASN A 168 -9.83 -13.68 0.73
C ASN A 168 -10.08 -12.99 -0.63
N SER A 169 -9.17 -13.10 -1.60
CA SER A 169 -9.37 -12.53 -2.94
C SER A 169 -10.37 -13.36 -3.77
N VAL A 170 -10.30 -14.69 -3.72
CA VAL A 170 -11.33 -15.56 -4.34
C VAL A 170 -12.72 -15.24 -3.80
N HIS A 171 -12.84 -15.06 -2.48
CA HIS A 171 -14.12 -14.77 -1.83
C HIS A 171 -14.76 -13.43 -2.22
N ILE A 172 -13.98 -12.44 -2.69
CA ILE A 172 -14.52 -11.19 -3.27
C ILE A 172 -14.64 -11.22 -4.80
N GLY A 173 -14.31 -12.33 -5.46
CA GLY A 173 -14.33 -12.45 -6.92
C GLY A 173 -13.14 -11.83 -7.65
N GLY A 174 -12.04 -11.52 -6.94
CA GLY A 174 -10.85 -10.89 -7.51
C GLY A 174 -10.05 -11.80 -8.46
N ASN A 175 -9.33 -11.19 -9.40
CA ASN A 175 -8.40 -11.82 -10.34
C ASN A 175 -6.95 -11.36 -10.14
N ALA A 176 -6.73 -10.22 -9.47
CA ALA A 176 -5.48 -9.84 -8.82
C ALA A 176 -5.70 -9.71 -7.30
N PHE A 177 -4.63 -9.40 -6.53
CA PHE A 177 -4.76 -8.80 -5.20
C PHE A 177 -3.45 -8.18 -4.70
N ALA A 178 -3.56 -7.28 -3.73
CA ALA A 178 -2.46 -6.82 -2.89
C ALA A 178 -2.56 -7.39 -1.47
N LEU A 179 -1.45 -7.36 -0.73
CA LEU A 179 -1.35 -7.77 0.67
C LEU A 179 -0.14 -7.13 1.35
N PHE A 180 -0.17 -7.01 2.68
CA PHE A 180 1.05 -6.81 3.47
C PHE A 180 1.70 -8.17 3.79
N LEU A 181 2.98 -8.32 3.46
CA LEU A 181 3.77 -9.55 3.71
C LEU A 181 4.09 -9.78 5.20
N LYS A 182 4.01 -8.72 6.01
CA LYS A 182 4.29 -8.68 7.45
C LYS A 182 3.56 -7.51 8.13
N SER A 183 3.75 -7.29 9.42
CA SER A 183 3.09 -6.20 10.16
C SER A 183 3.58 -4.83 9.69
N GLN A 184 2.80 -4.14 8.85
CA GLN A 184 3.12 -2.78 8.40
C GLN A 184 3.32 -1.76 9.54
N ARG A 185 2.82 -2.08 10.74
CA ARG A 185 2.93 -1.29 11.98
C ARG A 185 4.23 -1.49 12.77
N LYS A 186 5.13 -2.39 12.36
CA LYS A 186 6.35 -2.76 13.11
C LYS A 186 7.53 -3.03 12.17
N TRP A 187 8.74 -2.69 12.62
CA TRP A 187 9.98 -3.05 11.95
C TRP A 187 10.31 -4.54 12.11
N ASP A 188 10.42 -4.98 13.36
CA ASP A 188 10.69 -6.38 13.68
C ASP A 188 9.46 -7.25 13.44
N ASN A 189 9.69 -8.37 12.76
CA ASN A 189 8.69 -9.30 12.25
C ASN A 189 9.32 -10.70 12.15
N PRO A 190 8.62 -11.78 12.53
CA PRO A 190 9.14 -13.14 12.37
C PRO A 190 9.40 -13.47 10.89
N PRO A 191 10.32 -14.41 10.61
CA PRO A 191 10.52 -14.96 9.27
C PRO A 191 9.22 -15.49 8.65
N LEU A 192 9.15 -15.52 7.32
CA LEU A 192 8.10 -16.27 6.64
C LEU A 192 8.20 -17.74 7.05
N GLN A 193 7.09 -18.35 7.46
CA GLN A 193 7.03 -19.76 7.85
C GLN A 193 6.91 -20.64 6.60
N ASP A 194 7.60 -21.78 6.57
CA ASP A 194 7.66 -22.67 5.42
C ASP A 194 6.26 -23.19 5.03
N GLU A 195 5.44 -23.55 6.01
CA GLU A 195 4.07 -24.03 5.82
C GLU A 195 3.15 -22.94 5.24
N HIS A 196 3.40 -21.68 5.60
CA HIS A 196 2.65 -20.53 5.06
C HIS A 196 3.04 -20.22 3.61
N ARG A 197 4.32 -20.38 3.26
CA ARG A 197 4.79 -20.31 1.86
C ARG A 197 4.14 -21.41 1.03
N GLU A 198 4.19 -22.65 1.51
CA GLU A 198 3.72 -23.83 0.76
C GLU A 198 2.20 -23.82 0.60
N GLN A 199 1.44 -23.43 1.63
CA GLN A 199 0.00 -23.22 1.51
C GLN A 199 -0.34 -22.08 0.54
N PHE A 200 0.42 -20.98 0.52
CA PHE A 200 0.21 -19.88 -0.42
C PHE A 200 0.47 -20.34 -1.87
N GLN A 201 1.60 -20.99 -2.14
CA GLN A 201 1.94 -21.51 -3.47
C GLN A 201 0.90 -22.55 -3.94
N LYS A 202 0.48 -23.46 -3.05
CA LYS A 202 -0.58 -24.43 -3.30
C LYS A 202 -1.91 -23.76 -3.66
N PHE A 203 -2.38 -22.80 -2.85
CA PHE A 203 -3.64 -22.12 -3.12
C PHE A 203 -3.57 -21.28 -4.41
N CYS A 204 -2.43 -20.65 -4.73
CA CYS A 204 -2.24 -19.99 -6.01
C CYS A 204 -2.40 -20.96 -7.19
N LEU A 205 -1.84 -22.16 -7.11
CA LEU A 205 -1.98 -23.20 -8.13
C LEU A 205 -3.43 -23.71 -8.25
N GLU A 206 -4.05 -24.10 -7.13
CA GLU A 206 -5.43 -24.61 -7.08
C GLU A 206 -6.45 -23.58 -7.58
N GLN A 207 -6.24 -22.30 -7.27
CA GLN A 207 -7.10 -21.19 -7.67
C GLN A 207 -6.68 -20.54 -9.00
N GLN A 208 -5.67 -21.06 -9.70
CA GLN A 208 -5.20 -20.53 -10.99
C GLN A 208 -4.82 -19.03 -10.93
N TYR A 209 -4.05 -18.64 -9.92
CA TYR A 209 -3.37 -17.34 -9.84
C TYR A 209 -1.93 -17.44 -10.34
N ASP A 210 -1.59 -16.62 -11.32
CA ASP A 210 -0.19 -16.34 -11.65
C ASP A 210 0.37 -15.34 -10.63
N ALA A 211 0.98 -15.86 -9.56
CA ALA A 211 1.57 -15.08 -8.48
C ALA A 211 2.67 -14.12 -8.95
N ALA A 212 3.33 -14.41 -10.08
CA ALA A 212 4.37 -13.57 -10.63
C ALA A 212 3.82 -12.33 -11.37
N LYS A 213 2.55 -12.34 -11.78
CA LYS A 213 1.92 -11.23 -12.51
C LYS A 213 0.86 -10.47 -11.71
N TYR A 214 -0.04 -11.19 -11.02
CA TYR A 214 -1.29 -10.62 -10.52
C TYR A 214 -1.35 -10.45 -9.00
N ILE A 215 -0.22 -10.65 -8.31
CA ILE A 215 -0.11 -10.39 -6.88
C ILE A 215 0.88 -9.23 -6.68
N LEU A 216 0.41 -8.18 -6.02
CA LEU A 216 1.12 -6.91 -5.83
C LEU A 216 1.21 -6.58 -4.34
N PRO A 217 2.15 -7.18 -3.58
CA PRO A 217 2.24 -6.92 -2.15
C PRO A 217 2.69 -5.49 -1.89
N HIS A 218 2.13 -4.87 -0.85
CA HIS A 218 2.41 -3.49 -0.48
C HIS A 218 3.45 -3.42 0.64
N GLY A 219 4.37 -2.45 0.54
CA GLY A 219 5.36 -2.15 1.56
C GLY A 219 4.79 -1.39 2.77
N SER A 220 5.49 -1.48 3.90
CA SER A 220 5.13 -0.68 5.09
C SER A 220 5.34 0.81 4.85
N TYR A 221 4.33 1.61 5.20
CA TYR A 221 4.41 3.09 5.24
C TYR A 221 5.49 3.66 6.19
N LEU A 222 6.15 2.81 6.99
CA LEU A 222 7.32 3.21 7.79
C LEU A 222 8.59 3.33 6.94
N VAL A 223 8.67 2.62 5.80
CA VAL A 223 9.82 2.59 4.90
C VAL A 223 9.93 3.93 4.16
N ASN A 224 11.07 4.61 4.32
CA ASN A 224 11.45 5.75 3.50
C ASN A 224 12.91 5.59 3.04
N LEU A 225 13.11 5.07 1.84
CA LEU A 225 14.45 4.87 1.26
C LEU A 225 15.14 6.19 0.88
N ALA A 226 14.39 7.28 0.75
CA ALA A 226 14.91 8.63 0.52
C ALA A 226 15.41 9.33 1.82
N GLN A 227 15.27 8.71 2.99
CA GLN A 227 15.72 9.27 4.27
C GLN A 227 17.23 9.58 4.31
N GLY A 228 17.63 10.72 4.88
CA GLY A 228 19.03 11.14 5.00
C GLY A 228 19.75 10.66 6.28
N ASP A 229 18.98 10.38 7.35
CA ASP A 229 19.50 9.79 8.59
C ASP A 229 20.02 8.35 8.34
N LYS A 230 21.30 8.10 8.61
CA LYS A 230 21.96 6.81 8.31
C LYS A 230 21.35 5.61 9.04
N ALA A 231 20.88 5.79 10.28
CA ALA A 231 20.32 4.69 11.07
C ALA A 231 18.92 4.32 10.56
N LYS A 232 18.07 5.32 10.33
CA LYS A 232 16.73 5.15 9.75
C LYS A 232 16.77 4.66 8.31
N ALA A 233 17.73 5.14 7.50
CA ALA A 233 17.95 4.66 6.14
C ALA A 233 18.37 3.18 6.13
N LYS A 234 19.26 2.74 7.04
CA LYS A 234 19.58 1.31 7.20
C LYS A 234 18.35 0.50 7.61
N GLN A 235 17.60 0.95 8.61
CA GLN A 235 16.39 0.26 9.09
C GLN A 235 15.31 0.12 7.99
N ALA A 236 15.08 1.17 7.21
CA ALA A 236 14.17 1.15 6.07
C ALA A 236 14.66 0.21 4.95
N TYR A 237 15.95 0.27 4.61
CA TYR A 237 16.57 -0.60 3.61
C TYR A 237 16.53 -2.09 4.01
N ASP A 238 16.89 -2.41 5.25
CA ASP A 238 16.89 -3.80 5.74
C ASP A 238 15.47 -4.38 5.72
N SER A 239 14.45 -3.61 6.17
CA SER A 239 13.05 -4.01 6.10
C SER A 239 12.59 -4.23 4.66
N PHE A 240 12.95 -3.33 3.75
CA PHE A 240 12.58 -3.39 2.34
C PHE A 240 13.20 -4.62 1.65
N VAL A 241 14.47 -4.95 1.90
CA VAL A 241 15.12 -6.14 1.34
C VAL A 241 14.54 -7.44 1.92
N ASP A 242 14.12 -7.46 3.19
CA ASP A 242 13.35 -8.59 3.75
C ASP A 242 11.99 -8.76 3.03
N ASP A 243 11.29 -7.68 2.70
CA ASP A 243 10.04 -7.77 1.93
C ASP A 243 10.25 -8.28 0.50
N LEU A 244 11.26 -7.79 -0.23
CA LEU A 244 11.60 -8.33 -1.55
C LEU A 244 11.93 -9.84 -1.47
N LYS A 245 12.70 -10.26 -0.46
CA LYS A 245 13.03 -11.68 -0.26
C LYS A 245 11.82 -12.54 0.14
N ARG A 246 10.79 -11.96 0.79
CA ARG A 246 9.50 -12.62 1.02
C ARG A 246 8.73 -12.80 -0.30
N CYS A 247 8.72 -11.81 -1.19
CA CYS A 247 8.16 -11.97 -2.54
C CYS A 247 8.85 -13.12 -3.29
N GLU A 248 10.18 -13.17 -3.30
CA GLU A 248 10.94 -14.24 -3.99
C GLU A 248 10.59 -15.64 -3.47
N GLN A 249 10.50 -15.82 -2.14
CA GLN A 249 10.08 -17.09 -1.53
C GLN A 249 8.63 -17.48 -1.89
N LEU A 250 7.76 -16.51 -2.11
CA LEU A 250 6.36 -16.74 -2.50
C LEU A 250 6.15 -16.89 -4.02
N GLY A 251 7.21 -16.73 -4.83
CA GLY A 251 7.12 -16.74 -6.30
C GLY A 251 6.54 -15.45 -6.90
N ILE A 252 6.36 -14.42 -6.08
CA ILE A 252 5.81 -13.11 -6.48
C ILE A 252 6.94 -12.29 -7.10
N ARG A 253 6.66 -11.56 -8.20
CA ARG A 253 7.65 -10.71 -8.89
C ARG A 253 7.38 -9.21 -8.83
N LEU A 254 6.24 -8.76 -8.33
CA LEU A 254 5.96 -7.34 -8.11
C LEU A 254 6.04 -7.01 -6.61
N TYR A 255 6.34 -5.76 -6.28
CA TYR A 255 6.29 -5.26 -4.91
C TYR A 255 6.07 -3.74 -4.90
N ASN A 256 4.89 -3.29 -4.50
CA ASN A 256 4.52 -1.87 -4.51
C ASN A 256 4.98 -1.15 -3.25
N PHE A 257 5.48 0.07 -3.40
CA PHE A 257 5.81 0.93 -2.27
C PHE A 257 5.79 2.41 -2.66
N HIS A 258 5.42 3.26 -1.70
CA HIS A 258 5.56 4.71 -1.83
C HIS A 258 7.05 5.07 -1.96
N PRO A 259 7.47 5.94 -2.91
CA PRO A 259 8.86 6.35 -3.10
C PRO A 259 9.54 6.91 -1.83
N GLY A 260 8.76 7.46 -0.90
CA GLY A 260 9.23 8.00 0.37
C GLY A 260 9.08 9.52 0.44
N ALA A 261 9.92 10.18 1.23
CA ALA A 261 9.80 11.62 1.49
C ALA A 261 11.14 12.32 1.71
N VAL A 262 11.25 13.55 1.21
CA VAL A 262 12.45 14.42 1.22
C VAL A 262 12.78 14.93 2.64
N ILE A 263 11.76 15.15 3.48
CA ILE A 263 11.81 15.54 4.90
C ILE A 263 12.56 16.86 5.17
N GLN A 264 13.89 16.85 5.23
CA GLN A 264 14.76 17.98 5.61
C GLN A 264 15.99 18.11 4.69
N SER A 265 15.88 17.60 3.46
CA SER A 265 16.96 17.58 2.46
C SER A 265 16.52 18.23 1.14
N THR A 266 17.38 18.24 0.12
CA THR A 266 16.97 18.63 -1.24
C THR A 266 16.32 17.45 -1.96
N LEU A 267 15.35 17.71 -2.85
CA LEU A 267 14.67 16.70 -3.66
C LEU A 267 15.68 15.84 -4.44
N GLU A 268 16.64 16.48 -5.11
CA GLU A 268 17.77 15.84 -5.82
C GLU A 268 18.55 14.85 -4.92
N SER A 269 18.92 15.27 -3.70
CA SER A 269 19.63 14.39 -2.78
C SER A 269 18.77 13.19 -2.34
N ALA A 270 17.45 13.36 -2.30
CA ALA A 270 16.49 12.37 -1.85
C ALA A 270 16.14 11.36 -2.94
N THR A 271 15.94 11.80 -4.19
CA THR A 271 15.78 10.91 -5.35
C THR A 271 17.06 10.12 -5.60
N SER A 272 18.24 10.72 -5.44
CA SER A 272 19.51 9.99 -5.58
C SER A 272 19.71 8.93 -4.49
N ARG A 273 19.39 9.22 -3.22
CA ARG A 273 19.40 8.20 -2.15
C ARG A 273 18.43 7.05 -2.43
N LEU A 274 17.23 7.35 -2.92
CA LEU A 274 16.22 6.37 -3.32
C LEU A 274 16.73 5.49 -4.48
N ALA A 275 17.27 6.08 -5.56
CA ALA A 275 17.81 5.35 -6.69
C ALA A 275 19.00 4.45 -6.31
N GLN A 276 19.90 4.93 -5.43
CA GLN A 276 21.00 4.15 -4.87
C GLN A 276 20.50 2.98 -4.00
N ALA A 277 19.50 3.22 -3.15
CA ALA A 277 18.89 2.18 -2.33
C ALA A 277 18.20 1.10 -3.17
N LEU A 278 17.49 1.49 -4.24
CA LEU A 278 16.86 0.57 -5.18
C LEU A 278 17.90 -0.24 -5.97
N THR A 279 18.91 0.42 -6.54
CA THR A 279 20.00 -0.26 -7.26
C THR A 279 20.70 -1.30 -6.37
N LYS A 280 20.95 -0.96 -5.10
CA LYS A 280 21.55 -1.87 -4.12
C LYS A 280 20.60 -3.01 -3.71
N ALA A 281 19.29 -2.79 -3.64
CA ALA A 281 18.31 -3.83 -3.38
C ALA A 281 18.20 -4.81 -4.58
N LEU A 282 18.25 -4.29 -5.81
CA LEU A 282 18.23 -5.04 -7.06
C LEU A 282 19.50 -5.89 -7.27
N SER A 283 20.65 -5.46 -6.72
CA SER A 283 21.89 -6.26 -6.76
C SER A 283 21.94 -7.36 -5.69
N VAL A 284 20.99 -7.42 -4.73
CA VAL A 284 20.90 -8.48 -3.70
C VAL A 284 19.61 -9.30 -3.76
N THR A 285 18.88 -9.18 -4.88
CA THR A 285 17.64 -9.91 -5.22
C THR A 285 17.65 -10.25 -6.71
N SER A 286 16.95 -11.31 -7.11
CA SER A 286 17.05 -11.90 -8.46
C SER A 286 15.83 -11.66 -9.34
N THR A 287 14.61 -11.81 -8.81
CA THR A 287 13.39 -11.90 -9.64
C THR A 287 12.35 -10.81 -9.40
N VAL A 288 12.40 -10.13 -8.25
CA VAL A 288 11.40 -9.10 -7.90
C VAL A 288 11.70 -7.76 -8.56
N THR A 289 10.62 -7.10 -8.95
CA THR A 289 10.49 -5.74 -9.47
C THR A 289 9.88 -4.86 -8.38
N PRO A 290 10.66 -3.98 -7.73
CA PRO A 290 10.11 -2.86 -6.99
C PRO A 290 9.28 -1.96 -7.91
N VAL A 291 8.07 -1.64 -7.47
CA VAL A 291 7.10 -0.81 -8.17
C VAL A 291 6.92 0.49 -7.37
N LEU A 292 7.35 1.61 -7.95
CA LEU A 292 7.24 2.96 -7.39
C LEU A 292 5.82 3.49 -7.59
N GLU A 293 5.14 3.88 -6.54
CA GLU A 293 3.78 4.43 -6.67
C GLU A 293 3.77 5.95 -6.94
N THR A 294 2.80 6.42 -7.73
CA THR A 294 2.41 7.84 -7.81
C THR A 294 1.80 8.30 -6.49
N MET A 295 2.22 9.45 -5.96
CA MET A 295 1.78 9.96 -4.66
C MET A 295 0.92 11.23 -4.77
N CYS A 296 0.02 11.47 -3.82
CA CYS A 296 -0.77 12.72 -3.74
C CYS A 296 0.04 14.02 -3.52
N GLY A 297 1.37 13.96 -3.42
CA GLY A 297 2.24 15.12 -3.17
C GLY A 297 2.04 15.76 -1.79
N HIS A 298 1.67 14.98 -0.78
CA HIS A 298 1.41 15.49 0.57
C HIS A 298 2.70 15.82 1.34
N GLY A 299 2.83 17.07 1.78
CA GLY A 299 3.94 17.51 2.64
C GLY A 299 5.29 17.53 1.92
N THR A 300 6.02 16.41 1.96
CA THR A 300 7.33 16.24 1.31
C THR A 300 7.51 14.86 0.63
N THR A 301 6.41 14.16 0.32
CA THR A 301 6.46 12.89 -0.44
C THR A 301 7.07 13.08 -1.83
N ILE A 302 7.89 12.13 -2.26
CA ILE A 302 8.42 12.04 -3.62
C ILE A 302 7.41 11.28 -4.50
N GLY A 303 7.29 11.65 -5.77
CA GLY A 303 6.42 10.99 -6.75
C GLY A 303 5.07 11.68 -6.95
N GLY A 304 4.99 12.99 -6.63
CA GLY A 304 3.81 13.81 -6.94
C GLY A 304 3.68 14.08 -8.44
N PRO A 305 4.58 14.91 -9.01
CA PRO A 305 4.74 14.99 -10.46
C PRO A 305 5.48 13.74 -10.97
N LEU A 306 5.06 13.23 -12.14
CA LEU A 306 5.63 12.05 -12.78
C LEU A 306 7.14 12.19 -13.06
N SER A 307 7.61 13.43 -13.26
CA SER A 307 9.04 13.74 -13.44
C SER A 307 9.92 13.41 -12.23
N GLU A 308 9.38 13.33 -11.00
CA GLU A 308 10.14 12.87 -9.83
C GLU A 308 10.41 11.36 -9.89
N ILE A 309 9.46 10.56 -10.38
CA ILE A 309 9.63 9.12 -10.59
C ILE A 309 10.60 8.88 -11.75
N GLY A 310 10.47 9.63 -12.85
CA GLY A 310 11.43 9.62 -13.95
C GLY A 310 12.87 9.96 -13.51
N ALA A 311 13.03 10.96 -12.65
CA ALA A 311 14.32 11.36 -12.08
C ALA A 311 14.95 10.30 -11.15
N VAL A 312 14.15 9.39 -10.57
CA VAL A 312 14.63 8.22 -9.82
C VAL A 312 15.07 7.12 -10.78
N ILE A 313 14.21 6.76 -11.74
CA ILE A 313 14.45 5.64 -12.68
C ILE A 313 15.65 5.91 -13.59
N SER A 314 15.83 7.14 -14.06
CA SER A 314 16.98 7.57 -14.87
C SER A 314 18.33 7.48 -14.15
N GLN A 315 18.35 7.44 -12.80
CA GLN A 315 19.56 7.21 -12.00
C GLN A 315 19.84 5.73 -11.73
N ILE A 316 18.90 4.82 -12.04
CA ILE A 316 19.09 3.38 -11.89
C ILE A 316 19.80 2.84 -13.15
N PRO A 317 20.81 1.96 -13.04
CA PRO A 317 21.50 1.38 -14.19
C PRO A 317 20.57 0.59 -15.13
N LYS A 318 20.82 0.66 -16.44
CA LYS A 318 19.91 0.17 -17.49
C LYS A 318 19.67 -1.35 -17.43
N GLU A 319 20.65 -2.11 -16.97
CA GLU A 319 20.57 -3.56 -16.75
C GLU A 319 19.49 -3.95 -15.71
N TYR A 320 19.08 -3.02 -14.84
CA TYR A 320 18.01 -3.22 -13.87
C TYR A 320 16.65 -2.66 -14.32
N HIS A 321 16.55 -1.97 -15.47
CA HIS A 321 15.29 -1.33 -15.91
C HIS A 321 14.16 -2.34 -16.16
N SER A 322 14.49 -3.58 -16.52
CA SER A 322 13.52 -4.69 -16.61
C SER A 322 12.92 -5.12 -15.27
N ARG A 323 13.62 -4.84 -14.16
CA ARG A 323 13.21 -5.12 -12.77
C ARG A 323 12.90 -3.84 -11.97
N ILE A 324 12.50 -2.76 -12.65
CA ILE A 324 11.86 -1.61 -12.02
C ILE A 324 10.51 -1.37 -12.69
N GLY A 325 9.57 -0.81 -11.93
CA GLY A 325 8.30 -0.38 -12.47
C GLY A 325 7.63 0.73 -11.67
N VAL A 326 6.43 1.09 -12.12
CA VAL A 326 5.59 2.14 -11.57
C VAL A 326 4.15 1.66 -11.43
N CYS A 327 3.50 2.03 -10.33
CA CYS A 327 2.06 1.86 -10.11
C CYS A 327 1.40 3.23 -10.22
N VAL A 328 0.31 3.31 -10.98
CA VAL A 328 -0.54 4.50 -11.02
C VAL A 328 -1.69 4.30 -10.05
N ASP A 329 -1.69 5.05 -8.96
CA ASP A 329 -2.86 5.24 -8.12
C ASP A 329 -3.70 6.42 -8.64
N THR A 330 -4.98 6.17 -8.87
CA THR A 330 -5.91 7.14 -9.44
C THR A 330 -6.29 8.27 -8.47
N CYS A 331 -6.42 7.97 -7.17
CA CYS A 331 -6.72 8.97 -6.14
C CYS A 331 -5.52 9.90 -5.93
N HIS A 332 -4.32 9.35 -5.81
CA HIS A 332 -3.06 10.06 -5.65
C HIS A 332 -2.76 10.96 -6.85
N SER A 333 -2.84 10.46 -8.07
CA SER A 333 -2.59 11.25 -9.28
C SER A 333 -3.56 12.44 -9.38
N PHE A 334 -4.84 12.23 -9.08
CA PHE A 334 -5.86 13.28 -9.06
C PHE A 334 -5.69 14.25 -7.89
N ALA A 335 -5.41 13.76 -6.68
CA ALA A 335 -5.15 14.57 -5.50
C ALA A 335 -3.88 15.41 -5.65
N TYR A 336 -2.89 14.95 -6.42
CA TYR A 336 -1.74 15.77 -6.82
C TYR A 336 -2.17 16.90 -7.78
N GLY A 337 -2.96 16.57 -8.81
CA GLY A 337 -3.58 17.56 -9.71
C GLY A 337 -3.98 17.07 -11.10
N TYR A 338 -3.59 15.87 -11.51
CA TYR A 338 -3.87 15.33 -12.85
C TYR A 338 -5.37 15.14 -13.06
N ASP A 339 -5.85 15.39 -14.29
CA ASP A 339 -7.23 15.11 -14.68
C ASP A 339 -7.29 13.70 -15.29
N LEU A 340 -8.03 12.79 -14.65
CA LEU A 340 -8.29 11.43 -15.14
C LEU A 340 -9.75 11.26 -15.59
N ILE A 341 -10.57 12.31 -15.48
CA ILE A 341 -12.02 12.27 -15.71
C ILE A 341 -12.33 12.60 -17.17
N SER A 342 -11.77 13.70 -17.69
CA SER A 342 -11.93 14.05 -19.09
C SER A 342 -11.08 13.12 -19.97
N THR A 343 -11.59 12.80 -21.17
CA THR A 343 -10.88 11.94 -22.11
C THR A 343 -9.59 12.62 -22.60
N GLU A 344 -9.58 13.95 -22.69
CA GLU A 344 -8.44 14.78 -23.05
C GLU A 344 -7.41 14.83 -21.92
N GLY A 345 -7.86 15.00 -20.67
CA GLY A 345 -7.01 14.98 -19.47
C GLY A 345 -6.34 13.62 -19.27
N PHE A 346 -7.10 12.53 -19.38
CA PHE A 346 -6.57 11.17 -19.28
C PHE A 346 -5.53 10.87 -20.37
N LYS A 347 -5.79 11.29 -21.63
CA LYS A 347 -4.79 11.21 -22.71
C LYS A 347 -3.53 12.03 -22.42
N ALA A 348 -3.69 13.25 -21.89
CA ALA A 348 -2.55 14.10 -21.52
C ALA A 348 -1.73 13.53 -20.37
N PHE A 349 -2.37 12.96 -19.35
CA PHE A 349 -1.70 12.22 -18.26
C PHE A 349 -0.91 11.03 -18.81
N MET A 350 -1.52 10.23 -19.68
CA MET A 350 -0.87 9.07 -20.29
C MET A 350 0.30 9.46 -21.22
N GLN A 351 0.25 10.62 -21.88
CA GLN A 351 1.38 11.15 -22.64
C GLN A 351 2.48 11.67 -21.69
N GLU A 352 2.14 12.38 -20.62
CA GLU A 352 3.15 12.82 -19.63
C GLU A 352 3.82 11.62 -18.94
N PHE A 353 3.08 10.53 -18.70
CA PHE A 353 3.65 9.28 -18.19
C PHE A 353 4.70 8.72 -19.17
N ASP A 354 4.40 8.63 -20.46
CA ASP A 354 5.35 8.11 -21.44
C ASP A 354 6.56 9.07 -21.62
N ASP A 355 6.32 10.38 -21.69
CA ASP A 355 7.36 11.41 -21.84
C ASP A 355 8.33 11.51 -20.63
N LYS A 356 7.87 11.19 -19.42
CA LYS A 356 8.63 11.41 -18.17
C LYS A 356 9.14 10.13 -17.52
N ILE A 357 8.48 9.01 -17.77
CA ILE A 357 8.79 7.69 -17.20
C ILE A 357 9.01 6.70 -18.34
N GLY A 358 8.04 6.58 -19.24
CA GLY A 358 7.98 5.57 -20.30
C GLY A 358 7.05 4.42 -19.94
N LEU A 359 6.10 4.10 -20.82
CA LEU A 359 5.08 3.07 -20.62
C LEU A 359 5.68 1.67 -20.34
N GLN A 360 6.90 1.40 -20.80
CA GLN A 360 7.62 0.16 -20.49
C GLN A 360 7.91 -0.06 -18.99
N PHE A 361 7.74 0.94 -18.13
CA PHE A 361 7.84 0.80 -16.67
C PHE A 361 6.49 0.62 -15.98
N LEU A 362 5.34 0.79 -16.65
CA LEU A 362 4.05 0.57 -16.00
C LEU A 362 3.90 -0.91 -15.60
N ARG A 363 3.51 -1.19 -14.35
CA ARG A 363 3.37 -2.57 -13.82
C ARG A 363 2.05 -2.84 -13.09
N ALA A 364 1.36 -1.81 -12.65
CA ALA A 364 0.15 -1.95 -11.83
C ALA A 364 -0.68 -0.67 -11.85
N LEU A 365 -1.93 -0.79 -11.40
CA LEU A 365 -2.75 0.35 -11.00
C LEU A 365 -3.37 0.09 -9.62
N HIS A 366 -3.51 1.16 -8.83
CA HIS A 366 -4.44 1.17 -7.70
C HIS A 366 -5.68 1.99 -8.10
N LEU A 367 -6.86 1.38 -7.95
CA LEU A 367 -8.13 1.92 -8.39
C LEU A 367 -8.89 2.49 -7.20
N ASN A 368 -8.63 3.76 -6.92
CA ASN A 368 -9.15 4.49 -5.77
C ASN A 368 -9.83 5.78 -6.24
N ASP A 369 -11.09 5.96 -5.84
CA ASP A 369 -11.78 7.25 -6.02
C ASP A 369 -11.31 8.21 -4.91
N SER A 370 -11.50 9.51 -5.06
CA SER A 370 -11.01 10.52 -4.12
C SER A 370 -12.14 11.16 -3.33
N LYS A 371 -12.12 11.06 -1.99
CA LYS A 371 -13.00 11.87 -1.13
C LYS A 371 -12.67 13.36 -1.20
N ALA A 372 -11.50 13.75 -1.71
CA ALA A 372 -11.04 15.14 -1.75
C ALA A 372 -10.97 15.69 -3.19
N PRO A 373 -11.11 17.01 -3.40
CA PRO A 373 -11.04 17.62 -4.74
C PRO A 373 -9.69 17.42 -5.46
N ARG A 374 -9.70 17.63 -6.78
CA ARG A 374 -8.47 17.61 -7.62
C ARG A 374 -7.44 18.62 -7.11
N GLY A 375 -6.17 18.22 -7.04
CA GLY A 375 -5.09 19.08 -6.53
C GLY A 375 -5.15 19.37 -5.02
N SER A 376 -6.02 18.68 -4.26
CA SER A 376 -6.15 18.89 -2.80
C SER A 376 -4.91 18.45 -2.00
N LYS A 377 -4.04 17.61 -2.56
CA LYS A 377 -2.88 16.98 -1.90
C LYS A 377 -3.27 16.21 -0.64
N ARG A 378 -4.29 15.36 -0.81
CA ARG A 378 -4.89 14.49 0.20
C ARG A 378 -5.13 13.09 -0.37
N ASP A 379 -4.31 12.14 0.07
CA ASP A 379 -4.70 10.74 0.20
C ASP A 379 -5.93 10.67 1.12
N LEU A 380 -7.09 10.34 0.54
CA LEU A 380 -8.36 10.07 1.21
C LEU A 380 -9.28 9.25 0.27
N HIS A 381 -9.12 7.92 0.24
CA HIS A 381 -9.85 7.06 -0.71
C HIS A 381 -11.38 7.05 -0.50
N ALA A 382 -12.13 7.10 -1.60
CA ALA A 382 -13.57 6.91 -1.72
C ALA A 382 -13.89 5.60 -2.45
N ASN A 383 -15.16 5.20 -2.45
CA ASN A 383 -15.65 4.06 -3.23
C ASN A 383 -15.87 4.44 -4.70
N ILE A 384 -15.73 3.48 -5.61
CA ILE A 384 -15.76 3.70 -7.06
C ILE A 384 -17.03 4.44 -7.50
N GLY A 385 -16.85 5.60 -8.13
CA GLY A 385 -17.92 6.46 -8.64
C GLY A 385 -18.58 7.39 -7.60
N THR A 386 -18.17 7.31 -6.33
CA THR A 386 -18.76 8.11 -5.23
C THR A 386 -17.94 9.36 -4.88
N GLY A 387 -16.65 9.38 -5.21
CA GLY A 387 -15.78 10.51 -4.91
C GLY A 387 -15.74 11.54 -6.03
N PHE A 388 -14.75 12.43 -5.96
CA PHE A 388 -14.50 13.48 -6.94
C PHE A 388 -13.86 12.97 -8.24
N LEU A 389 -13.43 11.70 -8.31
CA LEU A 389 -12.97 11.10 -9.56
C LEU A 389 -14.17 10.75 -10.45
N GLY A 390 -15.27 10.28 -9.85
CA GLY A 390 -16.50 9.90 -10.54
C GLY A 390 -16.35 8.63 -11.40
N LEU A 391 -17.46 8.16 -11.97
CA LEU A 391 -17.48 6.89 -12.69
C LEU A 391 -16.70 6.94 -14.02
N ARG A 392 -16.80 8.07 -14.75
CA ARG A 392 -16.12 8.29 -16.03
C ARG A 392 -14.60 8.10 -15.98
N ALA A 393 -13.94 8.43 -14.87
CA ALA A 393 -12.51 8.21 -14.72
C ALA A 393 -12.13 6.72 -14.68
N PHE A 394 -12.97 5.89 -14.05
CA PHE A 394 -12.78 4.43 -14.07
C PHE A 394 -13.18 3.83 -15.42
N HIS A 395 -14.14 4.41 -16.13
CA HIS A 395 -14.44 4.00 -17.50
C HIS A 395 -13.23 4.20 -18.44
N ASN A 396 -12.56 5.37 -18.36
CA ASN A 396 -11.32 5.62 -19.11
C ASN A 396 -10.26 4.54 -18.82
N VAL A 397 -10.07 4.16 -17.55
CA VAL A 397 -9.12 3.12 -17.13
C VAL A 397 -9.53 1.72 -17.60
N MET A 398 -10.79 1.35 -17.45
CA MET A 398 -11.30 0.01 -17.80
C MET A 398 -11.41 -0.24 -19.31
N ASN A 399 -11.21 0.78 -20.14
CA ASN A 399 -11.20 0.70 -21.60
C ASN A 399 -9.83 1.09 -22.22
N GLU A 400 -8.78 1.25 -21.42
CA GLU A 400 -7.42 1.53 -21.89
C GLU A 400 -6.66 0.22 -22.21
N GLU A 401 -6.39 0.00 -23.50
CA GLU A 401 -5.69 -1.20 -23.99
C GLU A 401 -4.31 -1.38 -23.36
N ARG A 402 -3.59 -0.29 -23.08
CA ARG A 402 -2.25 -0.32 -22.47
C ARG A 402 -2.22 -0.83 -21.03
N PHE A 403 -3.38 -1.00 -20.38
CA PHE A 403 -3.48 -1.57 -19.04
C PHE A 403 -3.86 -3.07 -19.03
N GLN A 404 -4.11 -3.68 -20.19
CA GLN A 404 -4.39 -5.11 -20.27
C GLN A 404 -3.20 -5.95 -19.77
N GLY A 405 -3.50 -7.01 -19.00
CA GLY A 405 -2.49 -7.86 -18.36
C GLY A 405 -1.86 -7.29 -17.09
N LEU A 406 -2.25 -6.10 -16.63
CA LEU A 406 -1.77 -5.50 -15.38
C LEU A 406 -2.69 -5.80 -14.19
N PRO A 407 -2.16 -6.02 -12.97
CA PRO A 407 -2.96 -6.04 -11.75
C PRO A 407 -3.54 -4.65 -11.44
N MET A 408 -4.82 -4.63 -11.06
CA MET A 408 -5.61 -3.46 -10.73
C MET A 408 -6.22 -3.63 -9.34
N ILE A 409 -5.78 -2.84 -8.36
CA ILE A 409 -6.03 -3.10 -6.94
C ILE A 409 -6.94 -2.02 -6.34
N LEU A 410 -8.11 -2.42 -5.85
CA LEU A 410 -8.93 -1.58 -4.97
C LEU A 410 -8.28 -1.45 -3.59
N GLU A 411 -8.07 -0.21 -3.13
CA GLU A 411 -7.76 0.12 -1.73
C GLU A 411 -8.84 1.04 -1.12
N THR A 412 -10.05 0.90 -1.67
CA THR A 412 -11.26 1.63 -1.32
C THR A 412 -11.71 1.28 0.11
N PRO A 413 -12.38 2.20 0.83
CA PRO A 413 -12.80 1.98 2.20
C PRO A 413 -13.93 0.94 2.30
N ILE A 414 -13.75 -0.06 3.18
CA ILE A 414 -14.75 -1.09 3.49
C ILE A 414 -15.29 -1.02 4.93
N ASP A 415 -14.72 -0.16 5.77
CA ASP A 415 -15.20 0.08 7.14
C ASP A 415 -16.60 0.69 7.16
N ARG A 416 -17.54 0.03 7.83
CA ARG A 416 -18.90 0.52 8.08
C ARG A 416 -19.19 0.60 9.59
N PRO A 417 -20.04 1.53 10.07
CA PRO A 417 -20.44 1.56 11.48
C PRO A 417 -21.03 0.21 11.91
N ASN A 418 -20.56 -0.37 13.01
CA ASN A 418 -21.00 -1.68 13.46
C ASN A 418 -22.46 -1.61 13.96
N PRO A 419 -23.44 -2.27 13.29
CA PRO A 419 -24.85 -2.09 13.61
C PRO A 419 -25.23 -2.58 15.02
N VAL A 420 -24.52 -3.58 15.55
CA VAL A 420 -24.76 -4.12 16.90
C VAL A 420 -24.35 -3.10 17.98
N LEU A 421 -23.33 -2.28 17.70
CA LEU A 421 -22.78 -1.31 18.65
C LEU A 421 -23.33 0.11 18.43
N ALA A 422 -23.73 0.46 17.21
CA ALA A 422 -24.45 1.69 16.90
C ALA A 422 -25.74 1.79 17.72
N ASN A 423 -26.55 0.73 17.75
CA ASN A 423 -27.79 0.69 18.53
C ASN A 423 -27.53 0.81 20.04
N MET A 424 -26.44 0.22 20.57
CA MET A 424 -26.05 0.38 21.98
C MET A 424 -25.63 1.81 22.35
N SER A 425 -25.28 2.65 21.37
CA SER A 425 -24.95 4.06 21.62
C SER A 425 -26.19 4.93 21.86
N GLN A 426 -27.38 4.46 21.47
CA GLN A 426 -28.64 5.22 21.54
C GLN A 426 -29.45 4.94 22.82
N VAL A 427 -29.10 3.90 23.59
CA VAL A 427 -29.82 3.51 24.83
C VAL A 427 -29.20 4.14 26.09
N LYS A 428 -28.73 5.40 25.98
CA LYS A 428 -28.11 6.14 27.10
C LYS A 428 -28.50 7.62 27.23
N GLU A 429 -29.52 8.05 26.51
CA GLU A 429 -30.17 9.36 26.67
C GLU A 429 -31.66 9.16 27.01
N THR A 430 -31.92 8.61 28.20
CA THR A 430 -33.20 8.82 28.88
C THR A 430 -33.18 10.21 29.51
N PRO A 431 -34.17 11.08 29.27
CA PRO A 431 -34.31 12.32 30.04
C PRO A 431 -34.57 11.97 31.50
N GLU A 432 -33.82 12.58 32.41
CA GLU A 432 -34.26 12.72 33.80
C GLU A 432 -35.23 13.91 33.85
N GLU A 433 -36.37 13.75 34.51
CA GLU A 433 -37.42 14.77 34.56
C GLU A 433 -37.02 15.90 35.52
N GLU A 434 -37.09 17.16 35.08
CA GLU A 434 -36.75 18.33 35.90
C GLU A 434 -37.89 18.67 36.89
N ASP A 435 -37.90 18.01 38.05
CA ASP A 435 -38.67 18.47 39.21
C ASP A 435 -38.13 19.84 39.70
N GLN A 436 -39.05 20.80 39.84
CA GLN A 436 -38.76 22.12 40.38
C GLN A 436 -39.24 22.18 41.84
N ASP A 437 -38.40 22.60 42.80
CA ASP A 437 -38.72 23.79 43.62
C ASP A 437 -37.63 24.29 44.60
N SER A 438 -37.82 25.55 45.02
CA SER A 438 -37.39 26.16 46.30
C SER A 438 -35.90 26.24 46.73
N GLU A 439 -35.32 27.41 46.45
CA GLU A 439 -34.88 28.43 47.44
C GLU A 439 -33.80 28.24 48.55
N GLN A 440 -33.12 29.38 48.78
CA GLN A 440 -32.53 29.93 50.02
C GLN A 440 -31.06 29.64 50.44
N GLU A 441 -30.56 30.59 51.25
CA GLU A 441 -29.16 30.99 51.40
C GLU A 441 -28.36 30.22 52.47
N SER A 442 -27.02 30.25 52.37
CA SER A 442 -26.16 30.73 53.48
C SER A 442 -24.69 30.84 53.06
N ASP A 443 -23.83 31.37 53.95
CA ASP A 443 -22.62 32.12 53.61
C ASP A 443 -21.28 31.40 53.98
N SER A 444 -20.21 31.82 53.30
CA SER A 444 -18.82 31.89 53.78
C SER A 444 -18.07 30.62 54.21
N ILE A 445 -16.98 30.31 53.48
CA ILE A 445 -15.59 30.58 53.95
C ILE A 445 -14.55 30.34 52.84
N LYS A 446 -13.49 31.16 52.81
CA LYS A 446 -12.40 31.10 51.82
C LYS A 446 -11.31 30.09 52.22
N LYS A 447 -10.94 29.15 51.32
CA LYS A 447 -9.62 28.49 51.34
C LYS A 447 -8.90 28.61 49.99
N LYS A 448 -7.67 29.16 50.03
CA LYS A 448 -6.82 29.34 48.84
C LYS A 448 -6.22 28.01 48.40
N GLN A 449 -6.34 27.65 47.12
CA GLN A 449 -5.47 26.65 46.48
C GLN A 449 -4.96 27.11 45.11
N LYS A 450 -3.89 26.47 44.64
CA LYS A 450 -3.00 26.93 43.55
C LYS A 450 -3.72 27.03 42.20
N LYS A 451 -3.46 28.11 41.45
CA LYS A 451 -3.69 28.15 40.00
C LYS A 451 -2.77 27.14 39.31
N THR A 452 -3.33 26.06 38.76
CA THR A 452 -2.69 25.23 37.72
C THR A 452 -3.33 25.54 36.36
N PRO A 453 -2.61 25.37 35.25
CA PRO A 453 -3.11 25.78 33.93
C PRO A 453 -4.29 24.90 33.48
N LYS A 454 -5.38 25.52 33.02
CA LYS A 454 -6.51 24.81 32.41
C LYS A 454 -6.02 23.97 31.22
N LYS A 455 -6.09 22.65 31.34
CA LYS A 455 -6.03 21.76 30.16
C LYS A 455 -7.18 22.15 29.23
N LYS A 456 -6.91 22.29 27.93
CA LYS A 456 -7.97 22.40 26.92
C LYS A 456 -8.78 21.08 26.94
N PRO A 457 -10.12 21.12 26.83
CA PRO A 457 -10.88 19.89 26.60
C PRO A 457 -10.42 19.26 25.28
N SER A 458 -10.10 17.96 25.31
CA SER A 458 -9.73 17.21 24.12
C SER A 458 -10.99 16.80 23.38
N SER A 459 -11.33 17.55 22.32
CA SER A 459 -12.43 17.24 21.42
C SER A 459 -12.10 16.05 20.51
N SER A 460 -12.00 14.86 21.13
CA SER A 460 -11.90 13.58 20.45
C SER A 460 -13.16 12.76 20.78
N SER A 461 -14.27 13.08 20.12
CA SER A 461 -15.36 12.14 19.96
C SER A 461 -14.77 10.89 19.28
N LYS A 462 -14.78 9.76 20.00
CA LYS A 462 -14.36 8.49 19.40
C LYS A 462 -15.38 8.14 18.33
N ALA A 463 -14.91 7.91 17.11
CA ALA A 463 -15.77 7.38 16.06
C ALA A 463 -16.41 6.06 16.54
N PRO A 464 -17.68 5.78 16.16
CA PRO A 464 -18.31 4.52 16.52
C PRO A 464 -17.48 3.35 15.98
N PRO A 465 -17.40 2.22 16.72
CA PRO A 465 -16.62 1.06 16.29
C PRO A 465 -17.12 0.55 14.93
N THR A 466 -16.21 0.30 14.00
CA THR A 466 -16.52 -0.17 12.65
C THR A 466 -16.45 -1.69 12.52
N VAL A 467 -16.86 -2.18 11.35
CA VAL A 467 -16.67 -3.56 10.88
C VAL A 467 -16.34 -3.51 9.38
N GLU A 468 -15.43 -4.39 8.94
CA GLU A 468 -15.08 -4.57 7.53
C GLU A 468 -16.25 -5.21 6.76
N ASP A 469 -16.78 -4.56 5.73
CA ASP A 469 -17.76 -5.13 4.80
C ASP A 469 -17.12 -5.48 3.46
N LYS A 470 -16.65 -6.73 3.34
CA LYS A 470 -16.05 -7.27 2.10
C LYS A 470 -16.99 -7.26 0.89
N THR A 471 -18.31 -7.13 1.08
CA THR A 471 -19.25 -7.01 -0.05
C THR A 471 -19.06 -5.71 -0.83
N VAL A 472 -18.38 -4.71 -0.27
CA VAL A 472 -17.98 -3.48 -0.96
C VAL A 472 -17.05 -3.81 -2.13
N TRP A 473 -15.91 -4.46 -1.89
CA TRP A 473 -14.99 -4.83 -2.97
C TRP A 473 -15.61 -5.81 -3.96
N ALA A 474 -16.43 -6.76 -3.50
CA ALA A 474 -17.15 -7.67 -4.41
C ALA A 474 -18.07 -6.93 -5.39
N ARG A 475 -18.76 -5.87 -4.94
CA ARG A 475 -19.55 -4.99 -5.82
C ARG A 475 -18.68 -4.10 -6.70
N GLU A 476 -17.60 -3.53 -6.17
CA GLU A 476 -16.70 -2.64 -6.93
C GLU A 476 -15.94 -3.38 -8.02
N ILE A 477 -15.55 -4.65 -7.80
CA ILE A 477 -15.01 -5.52 -8.85
C ILE A 477 -16.03 -5.67 -9.98
N LYS A 478 -17.30 -6.00 -9.68
CA LYS A 478 -18.35 -6.16 -10.70
C LYS A 478 -18.80 -4.86 -11.37
N LEU A 479 -18.67 -3.73 -10.68
CA LEU A 479 -18.83 -2.40 -11.26
C LEU A 479 -17.71 -2.10 -12.27
N LEU A 480 -16.45 -2.36 -11.91
CA LEU A 480 -15.32 -2.15 -12.84
C LEU A 480 -15.37 -3.11 -14.03
N GLU A 481 -15.74 -4.38 -13.82
CA GLU A 481 -15.96 -5.35 -14.91
C GLU A 481 -17.06 -4.91 -15.88
N SER A 482 -18.13 -4.25 -15.42
CA SER A 482 -19.24 -3.83 -16.29
C SER A 482 -18.98 -2.55 -17.09
N LEU A 483 -17.96 -1.76 -16.75
CA LEU A 483 -17.55 -0.58 -17.53
C LEU A 483 -16.82 -0.94 -18.83
N ILE A 484 -16.36 -2.18 -18.98
CA ILE A 484 -15.62 -2.64 -20.16
C ILE A 484 -16.58 -2.71 -21.36
N GLY A 485 -16.33 -1.88 -22.38
CA GLY A 485 -17.16 -1.78 -23.58
C GLY A 485 -18.51 -1.05 -23.41
N MET A 486 -18.78 -0.47 -22.22
CA MET A 486 -19.98 0.32 -21.97
C MET A 486 -19.92 1.66 -22.72
N ASP A 487 -21.04 2.14 -23.28
CA ASP A 487 -21.12 3.48 -23.87
C ASP A 487 -21.36 4.54 -22.78
N LEU A 488 -20.57 5.62 -22.79
CA LEU A 488 -20.68 6.74 -21.86
C LEU A 488 -21.98 7.54 -22.04
N GLU A 489 -22.56 7.52 -23.24
CA GLU A 489 -23.78 8.27 -23.55
C GLU A 489 -25.07 7.43 -23.35
N SER A 490 -24.91 6.16 -22.95
CA SER A 490 -26.02 5.22 -22.72
C SER A 490 -26.86 5.61 -21.48
N PRO A 491 -28.18 5.28 -21.46
CA PRO A 491 -29.02 5.46 -20.28
C PRO A 491 -28.49 4.73 -19.04
N GLU A 492 -27.90 3.55 -19.23
CA GLU A 492 -27.37 2.68 -18.17
C GLU A 492 -26.15 3.32 -17.51
N PHE A 493 -25.15 3.77 -18.28
CA PHE A 493 -23.99 4.46 -17.73
C PHE A 493 -24.40 5.74 -17.00
N ARG A 494 -25.23 6.57 -17.64
CA ARG A 494 -25.68 7.86 -17.07
C ARG A 494 -26.49 7.68 -15.79
N SER A 495 -27.34 6.65 -15.71
CA SER A 495 -28.10 6.31 -14.50
C SER A 495 -27.17 5.82 -13.38
N LEU A 496 -26.19 4.99 -13.71
CA LEU A 496 -25.22 4.44 -12.75
C LEU A 496 -24.27 5.51 -12.20
N GLU A 497 -23.78 6.41 -13.06
CA GLU A 497 -22.97 7.56 -12.65
C GLU A 497 -23.77 8.51 -11.75
N ALA A 498 -25.02 8.82 -12.10
CA ALA A 498 -25.89 9.65 -11.28
C ALA A 498 -26.16 9.01 -9.90
N GLN A 499 -26.43 7.71 -9.85
CA GLN A 499 -26.68 6.98 -8.60
C GLN A 499 -25.44 6.95 -7.68
N LEU A 500 -24.27 6.63 -8.21
CA LEU A 500 -23.02 6.58 -7.41
C LEU A 500 -22.58 7.98 -6.97
N SER A 501 -22.73 8.97 -7.86
CA SER A 501 -22.53 10.38 -7.53
C SER A 501 -23.46 10.81 -6.39
N GLU A 502 -24.71 10.36 -6.34
CA GLU A 502 -25.63 10.67 -5.25
C GLU A 502 -25.19 10.06 -3.92
N VAL A 503 -24.86 8.75 -3.91
CA VAL A 503 -24.39 8.03 -2.72
C VAL A 503 -23.20 8.73 -2.04
N GLY A 504 -22.30 9.32 -2.83
CA GLY A 504 -21.15 10.05 -2.31
C GLY A 504 -21.35 11.54 -1.99
N ARG A 505 -22.51 12.13 -2.35
CA ARG A 505 -22.72 13.60 -2.36
C ARG A 505 -22.34 14.26 -1.03
N ALA A 506 -22.88 13.78 0.08
CA ALA A 506 -22.66 14.35 1.41
C ALA A 506 -21.19 14.25 1.90
N GLU A 507 -20.47 13.19 1.52
CA GLU A 507 -19.04 13.07 1.85
C GLU A 507 -18.20 14.04 1.00
N ARG A 508 -18.55 14.22 -0.29
CA ARG A 508 -17.90 15.23 -1.15
C ARG A 508 -18.12 16.65 -0.64
N GLU A 509 -19.34 17.05 -0.32
CA GLU A 509 -19.68 18.38 0.24
C GLU A 509 -18.88 18.67 1.52
N LYS A 510 -18.80 17.69 2.42
CA LYS A 510 -18.02 17.75 3.66
C LYS A 510 -16.52 17.98 3.41
N HIS A 511 -15.89 17.25 2.48
CA HIS A 511 -14.46 17.42 2.17
C HIS A 511 -14.18 18.65 1.30
N GLN A 512 -15.11 19.08 0.45
CA GLN A 512 -15.06 20.39 -0.22
C GLN A 512 -14.96 21.51 0.82
N GLY A 513 -15.87 21.52 1.80
CA GLY A 513 -15.86 22.50 2.89
C GLY A 513 -14.61 22.42 3.79
N PHE A 514 -13.93 21.27 3.90
CA PHE A 514 -12.62 21.19 4.54
C PHE A 514 -11.48 21.73 3.67
N TYR A 515 -11.54 21.50 2.35
CA TYR A 515 -10.55 21.99 1.39
C TYR A 515 -10.59 23.52 1.28
N GLU A 516 -11.77 24.11 1.14
CA GLU A 516 -12.00 25.57 1.10
C GLU A 516 -11.48 26.27 2.36
N LYS A 517 -11.83 25.76 3.55
CA LYS A 517 -11.32 26.28 4.84
C LYS A 517 -9.79 26.19 4.94
N ARG A 518 -9.16 25.21 4.28
CA ARG A 518 -7.70 25.12 4.18
C ARG A 518 -7.13 26.18 3.23
N LEU A 519 -7.69 26.34 2.04
CA LEU A 519 -7.30 27.38 1.08
C LEU A 519 -7.43 28.80 1.68
N GLU A 520 -8.53 29.09 2.37
CA GLU A 520 -8.71 30.33 3.14
C GLU A 520 -7.59 30.54 4.16
N THR A 521 -7.25 29.49 4.92
CA THR A 521 -6.22 29.54 5.96
C THR A 521 -4.83 29.77 5.37
N GLU A 522 -4.52 29.11 4.27
CA GLU A 522 -3.28 29.30 3.50
C GLU A 522 -3.19 30.71 2.90
N ALA A 523 -4.27 31.24 2.33
CA ALA A 523 -4.35 32.60 1.80
C ALA A 523 -4.18 33.66 2.91
N LYS A 524 -4.87 33.49 4.05
CA LYS A 524 -4.73 34.34 5.24
C LYS A 524 -3.31 34.28 5.83
N LYS A 525 -2.63 33.13 5.74
CA LYS A 525 -1.21 32.99 6.12
C LYS A 525 -0.29 33.73 5.14
N LYS A 526 -0.40 33.47 3.83
CA LYS A 526 0.40 34.13 2.78
C LYS A 526 0.26 35.65 2.83
N LYS A 527 -0.95 36.18 3.04
CA LYS A 527 -1.17 37.64 3.20
C LYS A 527 -0.40 38.20 4.40
N LYS A 528 -0.46 37.55 5.57
CA LYS A 528 0.29 37.96 6.77
C LYS A 528 1.81 37.85 6.60
N GLU A 529 2.29 36.93 5.77
CA GLU A 529 3.72 36.78 5.44
C GLU A 529 4.18 37.91 4.50
N LEU A 530 3.39 38.27 3.49
CA LEU A 530 3.62 39.44 2.63
C LEU A 530 3.60 40.76 3.41
N GLU A 531 2.61 40.97 4.28
CA GLU A 531 2.51 42.15 5.15
C GLU A 531 3.72 42.29 6.09
N LYS A 532 4.24 41.17 6.62
CA LYS A 532 5.48 41.15 7.42
C LYS A 532 6.71 41.46 6.58
N GLY A 533 6.82 40.90 5.37
CA GLY A 533 7.92 41.18 4.45
C GLY A 533 7.97 42.66 4.05
N GLN A 534 6.82 43.24 3.72
CA GLN A 534 6.70 44.67 3.38
C GLN A 534 7.10 45.58 4.55
N LYS A 535 6.67 45.26 5.78
CA LYS A 535 7.12 46.00 6.99
C LYS A 535 8.62 45.90 7.20
N SER A 536 9.17 44.68 7.21
CA SER A 536 10.61 44.45 7.35
C SER A 536 11.44 45.17 6.28
N LEU A 537 10.93 45.33 5.06
CA LEU A 537 11.58 46.10 4.00
C LEU A 537 11.54 47.60 4.28
N ALA A 538 10.38 48.13 4.69
CA ALA A 538 10.20 49.53 5.05
C ALA A 538 11.08 49.93 6.26
N ASP A 539 11.17 49.07 7.28
CA ASP A 539 12.00 49.27 8.46
C ASP A 539 13.49 49.39 8.09
N MET A 540 13.99 48.53 7.17
CA MET A 540 15.35 48.63 6.62
C MET A 540 15.60 49.94 5.86
N PHE A 541 14.61 50.44 5.11
CA PHE A 541 14.71 51.71 4.39
C PHE A 541 14.66 52.94 5.32
N GLN A 542 13.94 52.86 6.45
CA GLN A 542 13.97 53.90 7.47
C GLN A 542 15.30 53.92 8.24
N ALA A 543 15.81 52.74 8.65
CA ALA A 543 17.10 52.63 9.33
C ALA A 543 18.26 53.24 8.51
N LYS A 544 18.28 53.01 7.18
CA LYS A 544 19.27 53.59 6.25
C LYS A 544 19.11 55.10 6.00
N LYS A 545 18.01 55.73 6.42
CA LYS A 545 17.83 57.20 6.36
C LYS A 545 18.29 57.91 7.63
N GLY A 546 18.40 57.20 8.76
CA GLY A 546 18.90 57.74 10.03
C GLY A 546 20.41 57.60 10.25
N THR A 547 21.20 57.39 9.18
CA THR A 547 22.65 57.14 9.23
C THR A 547 23.45 58.10 8.34
N LYS A 548 23.07 59.38 8.35
CA LYS A 548 23.79 60.51 7.73
C LYS A 548 23.79 61.69 8.68
#